data_AF-A0AAD7LG88-F1
#
_entry.id   AF-A0AAD7LG88-F1
#
_cell.length_a   1.000
_cell.length_b   1.000
_cell.length_c   1.000
_cell.angle_alpha   90.00
_cell.angle_beta   90.00
_cell.angle_gamma   90.00
#
_symmetry.space_group_name_H-M   'P 1'
#
loop_
_entity.id
_entity.type
_entity.pdbx_description
1 polymer ?
#
loop_
_entity_poly.entity_id
_entity_poly.type
_entity_poly.pdbx_seq_one_letter_code
_entity_poly.pdbx_strand_id
1 'polypeptide(L)'
;MIPSLPEKSVGNMIWNFMVYTKENSEVELHDLVRKQKEALMELCNKYVENFSGEKWFSLIMESMEELRPMYCDENQVYQFSSWCRLPLYEIEFGWGKPIWVSTIGCEYKNSIVLMDTRNGDGIEAFVSLEEKDMAIFECDKEILSYAFLNPSVPLTCSGL
;
A
#
# COMPACT_ATOMS: atom_id res chain seq x y z
N MET A 1 -2.26 -13.11 -14.51
CA MET A 1 -1.97 -14.46 -15.05
C MET A 1 -3.13 -14.92 -15.89
N ILE A 2 -2.85 -15.73 -16.91
CA ILE A 2 -3.87 -16.37 -17.74
C ILE A 2 -3.61 -17.88 -17.69
N PRO A 3 -4.50 -18.69 -17.11
CA PRO A 3 -5.70 -18.29 -16.36
C PRO A 3 -5.36 -17.60 -15.03
N SER A 4 -6.34 -16.92 -14.42
CA SER A 4 -6.21 -16.41 -13.06
C SER A 4 -5.96 -17.54 -12.07
N LEU A 5 -5.22 -17.26 -10.99
CA LEU A 5 -5.10 -18.21 -9.89
C LEU A 5 -6.49 -18.51 -9.29
N PRO A 6 -6.70 -19.73 -8.77
CA PRO A 6 -7.88 -20.03 -7.96
C PRO A 6 -8.02 -19.04 -6.79
N GLU A 7 -9.25 -18.67 -6.46
CA GLU A 7 -9.55 -17.76 -5.34
C GLU A 7 -9.00 -18.25 -4.00
N LYS A 8 -8.88 -19.57 -3.84
CA LYS A 8 -8.37 -20.23 -2.61
C LYS A 8 -6.88 -20.55 -2.65
N SER A 9 -6.12 -19.92 -3.55
CA SER A 9 -4.67 -20.05 -3.57
C SER A 9 -4.06 -19.44 -2.31
N VAL A 10 -3.16 -20.18 -1.67
CA VAL A 10 -2.43 -19.73 -0.48
C VAL A 10 -0.96 -19.56 -0.84
N GLY A 11 -0.40 -18.39 -0.56
CA GLY A 11 0.99 -18.06 -0.81
C GLY A 11 1.20 -16.56 -0.99
N ASN A 12 2.47 -16.14 -1.05
CA ASN A 12 2.82 -14.75 -1.29
C ASN A 12 2.84 -14.51 -2.81
N MET A 13 1.91 -13.69 -3.27
CA MET A 13 1.94 -13.12 -4.63
C MET A 13 1.92 -11.60 -4.53
N ILE A 14 2.99 -11.06 -3.96
CA ILE A 14 3.19 -9.63 -3.76
C ILE A 14 4.42 -9.24 -4.57
N TRP A 15 4.34 -8.10 -5.24
CA TRP A 15 5.49 -7.52 -5.92
C TRP A 15 5.48 -5.99 -5.81
N ASN A 16 6.66 -5.40 -5.85
CA ASN A 16 6.85 -3.95 -5.75
C ASN A 16 7.12 -3.35 -7.13
N PHE A 17 6.69 -2.11 -7.31
CA PHE A 17 7.11 -1.27 -8.43
C PHE A 17 7.51 0.10 -7.88
N MET A 18 8.40 0.79 -8.60
CA MET A 18 8.88 2.11 -8.21
C MET A 18 8.29 3.18 -9.09
N VAL A 19 8.06 4.35 -8.50
CA VAL A 19 7.76 5.58 -9.23
C VAL A 19 8.78 6.62 -8.80
N TYR A 20 9.55 7.13 -9.76
CA TYR A 20 10.58 8.12 -9.50
C TYR A 20 10.05 9.54 -9.69
N THR A 21 10.29 10.38 -8.69
CA THR A 21 10.06 11.82 -8.73
C THR A 21 11.40 12.54 -8.64
N LYS A 22 11.60 13.61 -9.41
CA LYS A 22 12.84 14.39 -9.33
C LYS A 22 12.74 15.35 -8.15
N GLU A 23 13.83 15.50 -7.42
CA GLU A 23 13.95 16.53 -6.40
C GLU A 23 13.74 17.91 -7.06
N ASN A 24 12.84 18.73 -6.52
CA ASN A 24 12.47 20.07 -7.01
C ASN A 24 11.64 20.15 -8.31
N SER A 25 11.04 19.06 -8.80
CA SER A 25 9.93 19.20 -9.76
C SER A 25 8.62 19.42 -9.01
N GLU A 26 7.87 20.47 -9.33
CA GLU A 26 6.45 20.54 -9.01
C GLU A 26 5.75 19.39 -9.74
N VAL A 27 5.56 18.27 -9.05
CA VAL A 27 4.78 17.14 -9.56
C VAL A 27 3.37 17.33 -9.03
N GLU A 28 2.44 17.62 -9.92
CA GLU A 28 1.04 17.65 -9.53
C GLU A 28 0.55 16.24 -9.18
N LEU A 29 -0.41 16.14 -8.24
CA LEU A 29 -0.97 14.86 -7.80
C LEU A 29 -1.44 13.99 -8.97
N HIS A 30 -2.07 14.62 -9.96
CA HIS A 30 -2.62 13.92 -11.12
C HIS A 30 -1.53 13.29 -12.01
N ASP A 31 -0.35 13.90 -12.08
CA ASP A 31 0.81 13.34 -12.78
C ASP A 31 1.41 12.15 -12.02
N LEU A 32 1.46 12.23 -10.68
CA LEU A 32 1.93 11.12 -9.85
C LEU A 32 1.00 9.90 -9.98
N VAL A 33 -0.32 10.12 -9.94
CA VAL A 33 -1.33 9.06 -10.16
C VAL A 33 -1.19 8.44 -11.54
N ARG A 34 -0.91 9.23 -12.59
CA ARG A 34 -0.66 8.72 -13.94
C ARG A 34 0.54 7.79 -13.96
N LYS A 35 1.68 8.24 -13.45
CA LYS A 35 2.92 7.43 -13.39
C LYS A 35 2.74 6.15 -12.59
N GLN A 36 2.00 6.21 -11.47
CA GLN A 36 1.71 5.03 -10.66
C GLN A 36 0.88 4.00 -11.41
N LYS A 37 -0.15 4.44 -12.16
CA LYS A 37 -0.97 3.55 -13.00
C LYS A 37 -0.17 2.94 -14.14
N GLU A 38 0.68 3.73 -14.80
CA GLU A 38 1.56 3.26 -15.87
C GLU A 38 2.52 2.17 -15.36
N ALA A 39 3.24 2.44 -14.26
CA ALA A 39 4.16 1.48 -13.66
C ALA A 39 3.45 0.19 -13.20
N LEU A 40 2.24 0.29 -12.63
CA LEU A 40 1.44 -0.88 -12.25
C LEU A 40 1.02 -1.70 -13.48
N MET A 41 0.61 -1.06 -14.57
CA MET A 41 0.25 -1.76 -15.82
C MET A 41 1.47 -2.46 -16.44
N GLU A 42 2.62 -1.80 -16.48
CA GLU A 42 3.88 -2.40 -16.95
C GLU A 42 4.24 -3.64 -16.13
N LEU A 43 4.13 -3.54 -14.80
CA LEU A 43 4.32 -4.67 -13.91
C LEU A 43 3.34 -5.80 -14.25
N CYS A 44 2.04 -5.52 -14.33
CA CYS A 44 1.04 -6.54 -14.66
C CYS A 44 1.33 -7.23 -16.00
N ASN A 45 1.75 -6.48 -17.02
CA ASN A 45 2.06 -7.01 -18.35
C ASN A 45 3.32 -7.90 -18.32
N LYS A 46 4.41 -7.43 -17.68
CA LYS A 46 5.66 -8.19 -17.48
C LYS A 46 5.38 -9.55 -16.82
N TYR A 47 4.42 -9.58 -15.88
CA TYR A 47 4.01 -10.77 -15.13
C TYR A 47 3.12 -11.72 -15.94
N VAL A 48 2.18 -11.20 -16.71
CA VAL A 48 1.28 -12.01 -17.54
C VAL A 48 2.05 -12.74 -18.65
N GLU A 49 3.01 -12.07 -19.28
CA GLU A 49 3.75 -12.60 -20.44
C GLU A 49 4.76 -13.70 -20.08
N ASN A 50 5.22 -13.73 -18.83
CA ASN A 50 6.40 -14.51 -18.44
C ASN A 50 6.17 -15.44 -17.26
N PHE A 51 4.91 -15.77 -16.96
CA PHE A 51 4.54 -16.73 -15.92
C PHE A 51 4.88 -18.19 -16.33
N SER A 52 6.17 -18.48 -16.48
CA SER A 52 6.74 -19.81 -16.71
C SER A 52 7.96 -19.96 -15.81
N GLY A 53 8.13 -21.11 -15.14
CA GLY A 53 9.00 -21.26 -13.97
C GLY A 53 10.40 -20.64 -14.07
N GLU A 54 11.14 -20.90 -15.16
CA GLU A 54 12.50 -20.37 -15.33
C GLU A 54 12.52 -18.87 -15.65
N LYS A 55 11.66 -18.40 -16.57
CA LYS A 55 11.56 -16.96 -16.91
C LYS A 55 11.07 -16.13 -15.72
N TRP A 56 10.18 -16.71 -14.93
CA TRP A 56 9.65 -16.09 -13.73
C TRP A 56 10.76 -15.81 -12.71
N PHE A 57 11.63 -16.79 -12.44
CA PHE A 57 12.75 -16.60 -11.53
C PHE A 57 13.73 -15.53 -12.04
N SER A 58 14.04 -15.51 -13.34
CA SER A 58 14.89 -14.45 -13.89
C SER A 58 14.29 -13.05 -13.77
N LEU A 59 12.97 -12.91 -13.92
CA LEU A 59 12.30 -11.62 -13.79
C LEU A 59 12.27 -11.14 -12.34
N ILE A 60 12.05 -12.05 -11.40
CA ILE A 60 12.17 -11.77 -9.97
C ILE A 60 13.57 -11.20 -9.68
N MET A 61 14.63 -11.83 -10.20
CA MET A 61 15.99 -11.37 -9.96
C MET A 61 16.29 -10.01 -10.62
N GLU A 62 15.85 -9.79 -11.86
CA GLU A 62 16.00 -8.51 -12.56
C GLU A 62 15.27 -7.39 -11.83
N SER A 63 14.03 -7.62 -11.43
CA SER A 63 13.25 -6.62 -10.70
C SER A 63 13.74 -6.41 -9.28
N MET A 64 14.39 -7.37 -8.63
CA MET A 64 15.11 -7.12 -7.37
C MET A 64 16.26 -6.13 -7.55
N GLU A 65 16.97 -6.17 -8.67
CA GLU A 65 18.01 -5.17 -8.98
C GLU A 65 17.39 -3.81 -9.31
N GLU A 66 16.26 -3.76 -10.04
CA GLU A 66 15.48 -2.52 -10.23
C GLU A 66 15.02 -1.93 -8.89
N LEU A 67 14.78 -2.80 -7.88
CA LEU A 67 14.38 -2.43 -6.54
C LEU A 67 15.54 -2.06 -5.62
N ARG A 68 16.80 -2.23 -6.04
CA ARG A 68 18.00 -1.90 -5.25
C ARG A 68 17.97 -0.50 -4.62
N PRO A 69 17.45 0.56 -5.28
CA PRO A 69 17.33 1.88 -4.67
C PRO A 69 16.46 1.91 -3.39
N MET A 70 15.52 0.98 -3.19
CA MET A 70 14.74 0.86 -1.94
C MET A 70 15.61 0.53 -0.74
N TYR A 71 16.75 -0.13 -0.97
CA TYR A 71 17.65 -0.61 0.06
C TYR A 71 18.91 0.27 0.19
N CYS A 72 18.95 1.40 -0.52
CA CYS A 72 20.06 2.35 -0.47
C CYS A 72 19.63 3.60 0.29
N ASP A 73 20.31 3.91 1.40
CA ASP A 73 20.04 5.09 2.25
C ASP A 73 20.24 6.44 1.55
N GLU A 74 20.83 6.45 0.35
CA GLU A 74 21.03 7.66 -0.46
C GLU A 74 19.72 8.20 -1.04
N ASN A 75 18.64 7.41 -1.07
CA ASN A 75 17.35 7.81 -1.63
C ASN A 75 16.27 7.93 -0.55
N GLN A 76 15.48 9.01 -0.58
CA GLN A 76 14.26 9.10 0.22
C GLN A 76 13.17 8.26 -0.46
N VAL A 77 12.92 7.07 0.08
CA VAL A 77 11.92 6.14 -0.42
C VAL A 77 10.74 6.12 0.53
N TYR A 78 9.52 6.18 -0.03
CA TYR A 78 8.26 5.99 0.69
C TYR A 78 7.59 4.73 0.19
N GLN A 79 7.36 3.78 1.10
CA GLN A 79 6.77 2.49 0.77
C GLN A 79 5.27 2.51 1.04
N PHE A 80 4.47 2.17 0.04
CA PHE A 80 3.02 2.08 0.17
C PHE A 80 2.56 0.63 0.00
N SER A 81 1.70 0.17 0.90
CA SER A 81 1.02 -1.12 0.82
C SER A 81 -0.49 -0.93 0.96
N SER A 82 -1.25 -1.43 -0.01
CA SER A 82 -2.72 -1.40 0.03
C SER A 82 -3.26 -2.74 0.53
N TRP A 83 -3.93 -2.70 1.67
CA TRP A 83 -4.71 -3.81 2.23
C TRP A 83 -6.22 -3.60 1.99
N CYS A 84 -6.59 -2.55 1.24
CA CYS A 84 -7.94 -2.34 0.75
C CYS A 84 -8.45 -3.56 -0.03
N ARG A 85 -9.75 -3.82 0.08
CA ARG A 85 -10.51 -4.93 -0.51
C ARG A 85 -10.14 -6.31 0.02
N LEU A 86 -9.25 -6.40 1.00
CA LEU A 86 -9.12 -7.62 1.78
C LEU A 86 -10.38 -7.76 2.65
N PRO A 87 -10.95 -8.97 2.77
CA PRO A 87 -12.21 -9.19 3.49
C PRO A 87 -12.01 -9.20 5.02
N LEU A 88 -11.13 -8.35 5.56
CA LEU A 88 -10.74 -8.35 6.97
C LEU A 88 -11.92 -8.03 7.90
N TYR A 89 -12.79 -7.10 7.51
CA TYR A 89 -14.01 -6.78 8.24
C TYR A 89 -15.14 -7.81 8.05
N GLU A 90 -15.00 -8.73 7.10
CA GLU A 90 -15.97 -9.81 6.86
C GLU A 90 -15.65 -11.09 7.66
N ILE A 91 -14.52 -11.12 8.35
CA ILE A 91 -14.09 -12.26 9.16
C ILE A 91 -15.03 -12.42 10.36
N GLU A 92 -15.58 -13.62 10.54
CA GLU A 92 -16.52 -13.95 11.59
C GLU A 92 -16.16 -15.30 12.21
N PHE A 93 -15.88 -15.32 13.51
CA PHE A 93 -15.51 -16.53 14.26
C PHE A 93 -16.61 -17.03 15.21
N GLY A 94 -17.80 -16.41 15.18
CA GLY A 94 -18.95 -16.75 16.02
C GLY A 94 -19.31 -15.71 17.09
N TRP A 95 -18.71 -14.51 17.04
CA TRP A 95 -18.78 -13.47 18.08
C TRP A 95 -19.13 -12.09 17.52
N GLY A 96 -19.38 -11.98 16.23
CA GLY A 96 -19.51 -10.72 15.52
C GLY A 96 -18.28 -10.38 14.68
N LYS A 97 -18.51 -9.57 13.65
CA LYS A 97 -17.48 -8.99 12.79
C LYS A 97 -16.63 -7.96 13.54
N PRO A 98 -15.37 -7.71 13.13
CA PRO A 98 -14.52 -6.69 13.73
C PRO A 98 -15.16 -5.31 13.74
N ILE A 99 -15.03 -4.61 14.87
CA ILE A 99 -15.38 -3.18 15.00
C ILE A 99 -14.27 -2.32 14.37
N TRP A 100 -13.02 -2.77 14.46
CA TRP A 100 -11.87 -2.11 13.89
C TRP A 100 -10.80 -3.13 13.55
N VAL A 101 -10.15 -2.95 12.41
CA VAL A 101 -8.99 -3.71 11.97
C VAL A 101 -7.83 -2.74 11.84
N SER A 102 -6.70 -3.09 12.42
CA SER A 102 -5.49 -2.26 12.41
C SER A 102 -4.26 -3.14 12.19
N THR A 103 -3.15 -2.49 11.88
CA THR A 103 -1.81 -3.10 11.86
C THR A 103 -0.96 -2.49 12.96
N ILE A 104 0.03 -3.25 13.42
CA ILE A 104 1.10 -2.67 14.23
C ILE A 104 1.89 -1.66 13.40
N GLY A 105 2.50 -0.69 14.09
CA GLY A 105 3.44 0.24 13.48
C GLY A 105 4.51 -0.54 12.72
N CYS A 106 4.70 -0.17 11.46
CA CYS A 106 5.70 -0.78 10.62
C CYS A 106 7.09 -0.29 11.09
N GLU A 107 7.99 -1.22 11.45
CA GLU A 107 9.36 -0.89 11.90
C GLU A 107 10.22 -0.30 10.76
N TYR A 108 9.73 -0.33 9.52
CA TYR A 108 10.40 0.27 8.38
C TYR A 108 10.14 1.78 8.33
N LYS A 109 11.23 2.56 8.21
CA LYS A 109 11.19 3.99 7.96
C LYS A 109 10.36 4.27 6.69
N ASN A 110 9.55 5.33 6.73
CA ASN A 110 8.77 5.83 5.59
C ASN A 110 7.76 4.82 5.02
N SER A 111 7.06 4.10 5.90
CA SER A 111 6.09 3.07 5.51
C SER A 111 4.65 3.53 5.70
N ILE A 112 3.80 3.28 4.70
CA ILE A 112 2.39 3.64 4.68
C ILE A 112 1.56 2.41 4.33
N VAL A 113 0.63 2.05 5.23
CA VAL A 113 -0.35 0.99 4.99
C VAL A 113 -1.74 1.61 4.83
N LEU A 114 -2.40 1.33 3.71
CA LEU A 114 -3.75 1.80 3.41
C LEU A 114 -4.75 0.67 3.68
N MET A 115 -5.77 0.93 4.48
CA MET A 115 -6.80 -0.03 4.85
C MET A 115 -8.18 0.57 4.62
N ASP A 116 -9.16 -0.26 4.26
CA ASP A 116 -10.54 0.22 4.19
C ASP A 116 -11.06 0.55 5.60
N THR A 117 -11.92 1.55 5.69
CA THR A 117 -12.76 1.76 6.86
C THR A 117 -13.78 0.63 7.01
N ARG A 118 -14.29 0.41 8.22
CA ARG A 118 -15.31 -0.62 8.49
C ARG A 118 -16.52 -0.56 7.55
N ASN A 119 -16.98 0.64 7.22
CA ASN A 119 -18.16 0.85 6.38
C ASN A 119 -17.84 0.81 4.88
N GLY A 120 -16.55 0.75 4.50
CA GLY A 120 -16.10 0.76 3.11
C GLY A 120 -16.31 2.09 2.38
N ASP A 121 -16.57 3.18 3.09
CA ASP A 121 -16.83 4.52 2.56
C ASP A 121 -15.60 5.43 2.57
N GLY A 122 -14.50 4.97 3.18
CA GLY A 122 -13.22 5.67 3.23
C GLY A 122 -12.02 4.75 3.45
N ILE A 123 -10.84 5.37 3.55
CA ILE A 123 -9.55 4.70 3.76
C ILE A 123 -8.91 5.24 5.04
N GLU A 124 -8.36 4.35 5.86
CA GLU A 124 -7.45 4.67 6.95
C GLU A 124 -6.00 4.47 6.47
N ALA A 125 -5.15 5.48 6.69
CA ALA A 125 -3.74 5.41 6.38
C ALA A 125 -2.93 5.30 7.68
N PHE A 126 -2.25 4.17 7.86
CA PHE A 126 -1.29 3.97 8.95
C PHE A 126 0.08 4.41 8.46
N VAL A 127 0.55 5.57 8.95
CA VAL A 127 1.75 6.27 8.47
C VAL A 127 2.87 6.13 9.51
N SER A 128 4.04 5.68 9.07
CA SER A 128 5.27 5.57 9.86
C SER A 128 6.38 6.38 9.19
N LEU A 129 6.77 7.50 9.80
CA LEU A 129 7.83 8.40 9.35
C LEU A 129 8.84 8.64 10.48
N GLU A 130 9.99 9.24 10.17
CA GLU A 130 10.86 9.78 11.21
C GLU A 130 10.14 10.88 12.00
N GLU A 131 10.47 11.03 13.28
CA GLU A 131 9.80 11.97 14.20
C GLU A 131 9.71 13.39 13.65
N LYS A 132 10.78 13.88 13.01
CA LYS A 132 10.83 15.22 12.41
C LYS A 132 9.87 15.36 11.23
N ASP A 133 9.83 14.35 10.36
CA ASP A 133 8.98 14.34 9.17
C ASP A 133 7.51 14.17 9.58
N MET A 134 7.24 13.33 10.59
CA MET A 134 5.90 13.14 11.14
C MET A 134 5.35 14.43 11.74
N ALA A 135 6.17 15.17 12.51
CA ALA A 135 5.76 16.44 13.10
C ALA A 135 5.36 17.48 12.02
N ILE A 136 6.03 17.47 10.87
CA ILE A 136 5.66 18.31 9.71
C ILE A 136 4.37 17.79 9.07
N PHE A 137 4.30 16.49 8.81
CA PHE A 137 3.16 15.82 8.18
C PHE A 137 1.85 16.05 8.95
N GLU A 138 1.88 15.95 10.27
CA GLU A 138 0.71 16.16 11.14
C GLU A 138 0.23 17.62 11.17
N CYS A 139 1.10 18.57 10.81
CA CYS A 139 0.77 19.99 10.80
C CYS A 139 0.48 20.53 9.38
N ASP A 140 0.59 19.68 8.36
CA ASP A 140 0.43 20.11 6.96
C ASP A 140 -1.02 20.45 6.63
N LYS A 141 -1.25 21.67 6.16
CA LYS A 141 -2.61 22.19 5.94
C LYS A 141 -3.29 21.57 4.73
N GLU A 142 -2.54 21.16 3.72
CA GLU A 142 -3.10 20.52 2.54
C GLU A 142 -3.58 19.11 2.91
N ILE A 143 -2.76 18.34 3.62
CA ILE A 143 -3.14 17.02 4.13
C ILE A 143 -4.34 17.11 5.07
N LEU A 144 -4.32 18.02 6.05
CA LEU A 144 -5.42 18.23 6.99
C LEU A 144 -6.72 18.69 6.34
N SER A 145 -6.67 19.21 5.10
CA SER A 145 -7.89 19.55 4.36
C SER A 145 -8.61 18.32 3.79
N TYR A 146 -7.93 17.18 3.69
CA TYR A 146 -8.46 15.93 3.12
C TYR A 146 -8.50 14.76 4.13
N ALA A 147 -7.78 14.84 5.24
CA ALA A 147 -7.63 13.74 6.19
C ALA A 147 -7.85 14.18 7.65
N PHE A 148 -8.33 13.24 8.47
CA PHE A 148 -8.40 13.38 9.92
C PHE A 148 -7.28 12.59 10.57
N LEU A 149 -6.55 13.21 11.49
CA LEU A 149 -5.49 12.53 12.24
C LEU A 149 -6.09 11.73 13.39
N ASN A 150 -5.64 10.48 13.51
CA ASN A 150 -5.94 9.59 14.63
C ASN A 150 -7.42 9.64 15.08
N PRO A 151 -8.38 9.39 14.16
CA PRO A 151 -9.79 9.42 14.51
C PRO A 151 -10.10 8.36 15.57
N SER A 152 -11.03 8.67 16.47
CA SER A 152 -11.49 7.70 17.45
C SER A 152 -12.25 6.57 16.77
N VAL A 153 -12.00 5.33 17.19
CA VAL A 153 -12.76 4.17 16.72
C VAL A 153 -14.22 4.32 17.17
N PRO A 154 -15.19 4.42 16.25
CA PRO A 154 -16.59 4.51 16.63
C PRO A 154 -17.04 3.14 17.19
N LEU A 155 -17.25 3.08 18.50
CA LEU A 155 -17.68 1.88 19.24
C LEU A 155 -19.15 1.50 19.00
N THR A 156 -19.78 1.94 17.91
CA THR A 156 -21.20 1.69 17.70
C THR A 156 -21.43 0.22 17.31
N CYS A 157 -21.81 -0.57 18.32
CA CYS A 157 -22.49 -1.84 18.19
C CYS A 157 -23.90 -1.60 17.63
N SER A 158 -24.05 -1.55 16.31
CA SER A 158 -25.36 -1.68 15.67
C SER A 158 -25.69 -3.16 15.50
N GLY A 159 -26.38 -3.74 16.49
CA GLY A 159 -27.03 -5.06 16.36
C GLY A 159 -27.07 -5.89 17.64
N LEU A 160 -27.99 -5.56 18.56
CA LEU A 160 -28.78 -6.56 19.28
C LEU A 160 -30.17 -6.58 18.65
#